data_AF-A0A543FQ21-F1
#
_entry.id   AF-A0A543FQ21-F1
#
_cell.length_a   1.000
_cell.length_b   1.000
_cell.length_c   1.000
_cell.angle_alpha   90.00
_cell.angle_beta   90.00
_cell.angle_gamma   90.00
#
_symmetry.space_group_name_H-M   'P 1'
#
loop_
_entity.id
_entity.type
_entity.pdbx_description
1 polymer ?
#
loop_
_entity_poly.entity_id
_entity_poly.type
_entity_poly.pdbx_seq_one_letter_code
_entity_poly.pdbx_strand_id
1 'polypeptide(L)'
;MDEPGRVPEEAPEAGADVGAGFDTDGDGTPDTLVTVDGIDLVVAIDLDGDRFADQVLRIGPDAGVREQPVGAWFSEPDDAGDQ
;
A
#
# COMPACT_ATOMS: atom_id res chain seq x y z
N MET A 1 -14.11 8.47 31.42
CA MET A 1 -15.36 7.81 30.95
C MET A 1 -15.47 8.29 29.52
N ASP A 2 -14.68 7.64 28.69
CA ASP A 2 -14.47 7.99 27.29
C ASP A 2 -15.39 7.07 26.50
N GLU A 3 -16.29 7.64 25.71
CA GLU A 3 -17.29 6.88 24.96
C GLU A 3 -16.61 5.88 24.01
N PRO A 4 -16.95 4.58 24.08
CA PRO A 4 -16.44 3.59 23.15
C PRO A 4 -17.23 3.74 21.84
N GLY A 5 -16.60 4.31 20.82
CA GLY A 5 -17.24 4.45 19.50
C GLY A 5 -16.77 5.60 18.62
N ARG A 6 -15.82 6.43 19.06
CA ARG A 6 -15.17 7.36 18.13
C ARG A 6 -14.10 6.61 17.33
N VAL A 7 -14.49 6.06 16.18
CA VAL A 7 -13.51 5.85 15.11
C VAL A 7 -12.91 7.22 14.79
N PRO A 8 -11.58 7.38 14.77
CA PRO A 8 -10.99 8.58 14.20
C PRO A 8 -11.45 8.64 12.74
N GLU A 9 -12.30 9.62 12.44
CA GLU A 9 -12.45 10.15 11.09
C GLU A 9 -11.03 10.53 10.64
N GLU A 10 -10.56 10.01 9.49
CA GLU A 10 -9.17 10.05 8.98
C GLU A 10 -8.28 8.82 9.27
N ALA A 11 -8.82 7.60 9.18
CA ALA A 11 -8.02 6.57 8.51
C ALA A 11 -8.05 6.93 7.02
N PRO A 12 -6.95 7.36 6.38
CA PRO A 12 -6.95 7.46 4.93
C PRO A 12 -7.36 6.08 4.40
N GLU A 13 -8.18 6.03 3.36
CA GLU A 13 -8.31 4.82 2.55
C GLU A 13 -6.87 4.42 2.21
N ALA A 14 -6.34 3.43 2.92
CA ALA A 14 -4.91 3.33 3.11
C ALA A 14 -4.30 2.78 1.82
N GLY A 15 -3.99 3.68 0.88
CA GLY A 15 -3.17 3.39 -0.27
C GLY A 15 -1.71 3.35 0.15
N ALA A 16 -0.88 2.60 -0.59
CA ALA A 16 0.55 2.75 -0.46
C ALA A 16 0.94 4.12 -1.01
N ASP A 17 1.27 5.08 -0.13
CA ASP A 17 1.72 6.41 -0.52
C ASP A 17 3.03 6.28 -1.33
N VAL A 18 2.99 6.69 -2.60
CA VAL A 18 4.16 6.65 -3.49
C VAL A 18 5.11 7.82 -3.23
N GLY A 19 4.67 8.86 -2.53
CA GLY A 19 5.47 9.84 -1.79
C GLY A 19 6.74 10.35 -2.47
N ALA A 20 7.87 9.73 -2.14
CA ALA A 20 9.21 10.06 -2.64
C ALA A 20 9.71 9.10 -3.74
N GLY A 21 8.78 8.47 -4.45
CA GLY A 21 9.03 7.54 -5.54
C GLY A 21 9.63 8.19 -6.79
N PHE A 22 9.60 7.44 -7.87
CA PHE A 22 10.07 7.87 -9.18
C PHE A 22 8.92 8.45 -9.99
N ASP A 23 9.16 9.63 -10.54
CA ASP A 23 8.39 10.19 -11.65
C ASP A 23 8.96 9.61 -12.95
N THR A 24 8.27 8.62 -13.49
CA THR A 24 8.66 7.84 -14.67
C THR A 24 8.12 8.44 -15.97
N ASP A 25 7.11 9.31 -15.93
CA ASP A 25 6.52 9.95 -17.10
C ASP A 25 6.89 11.45 -17.27
N GLY A 26 7.47 12.07 -16.24
CA GLY A 26 8.04 13.41 -16.23
C GLY A 26 7.06 14.53 -15.90
N ASP A 27 5.91 14.25 -15.29
CA ASP A 27 4.89 15.25 -14.98
C ASP A 27 5.17 16.07 -13.70
N GLY A 28 6.19 15.67 -12.93
CA GLY A 28 6.59 16.28 -11.67
C GLY A 28 5.98 15.64 -10.42
N THR A 29 5.18 14.58 -10.58
CA THR A 29 4.55 13.80 -9.53
C THR A 29 5.13 12.37 -9.54
N PRO A 30 5.52 11.81 -8.39
CA PRO A 30 5.97 10.42 -8.33
C PRO A 30 4.83 9.45 -8.63
N ASP A 31 5.04 8.53 -9.57
CA ASP A 31 4.08 7.47 -9.94
C ASP A 31 4.50 6.07 -9.47
N THR A 32 5.78 5.83 -9.18
CA THR A 32 6.27 4.49 -8.86
C THR A 32 7.14 4.46 -7.60
N LEU A 33 6.81 3.60 -6.62
CA LEU A 33 7.64 3.32 -5.46
C LEU A 33 8.07 1.86 -5.42
N VAL A 34 9.38 1.62 -5.26
CA VAL A 34 9.94 0.28 -5.11
C VAL A 34 10.52 0.13 -3.71
N THR A 35 10.03 -0.86 -2.97
CA THR A 35 10.46 -1.16 -1.59
C THR A 35 10.64 -2.66 -1.37
N VAL A 36 11.22 -3.03 -0.23
CA VAL A 36 11.40 -4.43 0.17
C VAL A 36 10.50 -4.73 1.36
N ASP A 37 9.72 -5.81 1.27
CA ASP A 37 8.94 -6.36 2.38
C ASP A 37 9.40 -7.80 2.67
N GLY A 38 10.24 -7.93 3.70
CA GLY A 38 10.92 -9.20 4.01
C GLY A 38 11.87 -9.62 2.89
N ILE A 39 11.54 -10.71 2.19
CA ILE A 39 12.31 -11.22 1.05
C ILE A 39 11.72 -10.82 -0.31
N ASP A 40 10.56 -10.16 -0.29
CA ASP A 40 9.82 -9.81 -1.48
C ASP A 40 10.17 -8.39 -1.93
N LEU A 41 10.25 -8.18 -3.24
CA LEU A 41 10.30 -6.86 -3.84
C LEU A 41 8.87 -6.39 -4.09
N VAL A 42 8.55 -5.20 -3.62
CA VAL A 42 7.24 -4.58 -3.73
C VAL A 42 7.33 -3.37 -4.64
N VAL A 43 6.44 -3.29 -5.63
CA VAL A 43 6.33 -2.17 -6.57
C VAL A 43 4.92 -1.60 -6.48
N ALA A 44 4.80 -0.40 -5.92
CA ALA A 44 3.57 0.37 -5.82
C ALA A 44 3.50 1.38 -6.98
N ILE A 45 2.36 1.45 -7.65
CA ILE A 45 2.16 2.24 -8.87
C ILE A 45 0.89 3.07 -8.71
N ASP A 46 1.02 4.38 -8.82
CA ASP A 46 -0.05 5.38 -8.96
C ASP A 46 -0.28 5.62 -10.46
N LEU A 47 -1.50 5.40 -10.95
CA LEU A 47 -1.88 5.52 -12.35
C LEU A 47 -2.72 6.77 -12.62
N ASP A 48 -3.29 7.40 -11.60
CA ASP A 48 -4.20 8.53 -11.73
C ASP A 48 -3.64 9.86 -11.20
N GLY A 49 -2.48 9.82 -10.56
CA GLY A 49 -1.69 10.97 -10.12
C GLY A 49 -2.13 11.56 -8.79
N ASP A 50 -2.87 10.81 -7.97
CA ASP A 50 -3.34 11.26 -6.65
C ASP A 50 -2.33 11.05 -5.50
N ARG A 51 -1.16 10.45 -5.81
CA ARG A 51 -0.05 10.03 -4.95
C ARG A 51 -0.29 8.77 -4.12
N PHE A 52 -1.37 8.05 -4.38
CA PHE A 52 -1.63 6.76 -3.79
C PHE A 52 -1.52 5.69 -4.86
N ALA A 53 -0.94 4.55 -4.48
CA ALA A 53 -0.87 3.45 -5.41
C ALA A 53 -2.29 2.94 -5.75
N ASP A 54 -2.54 2.75 -7.04
CA ASP A 54 -3.69 2.03 -7.60
C ASP A 54 -3.42 0.54 -7.74
N GLN A 55 -2.15 0.20 -7.97
CA GLN A 55 -1.69 -1.16 -8.18
C GLN A 55 -0.46 -1.44 -7.34
N VAL A 56 -0.42 -2.63 -6.74
CA VAL A 56 0.81 -3.12 -6.13
C VAL A 56 1.18 -4.50 -6.62
N LEU A 57 2.45 -4.63 -6.96
CA LEU A 57 3.06 -5.86 -7.39
C LEU A 57 4.04 -6.39 -6.35
N ARG A 58 3.87 -7.65 -5.98
CA ARG A 58 4.77 -8.37 -5.08
C ARG A 58 5.53 -9.43 -5.86
N ILE A 59 6.85 -9.35 -5.80
CA ILE A 59 7.77 -10.22 -6.50
C ILE A 59 8.49 -11.06 -5.45
N GLY A 60 8.13 -12.33 -5.41
CA GLY A 60 8.69 -13.29 -4.46
C GLY A 60 10.13 -13.70 -4.77
N PRO A 61 10.79 -14.43 -3.86
CA PRO A 61 12.13 -14.99 -4.07
C PRO A 61 12.18 -16.02 -5.21
N ASP A 62 11.01 -16.55 -5.60
CA ASP A 62 10.79 -17.42 -6.75
C ASP A 62 10.69 -16.63 -8.08
N ALA A 63 10.91 -15.31 -8.04
CA ALA A 63 10.63 -14.37 -9.12
C ALA A 63 9.15 -14.40 -9.59
N GLY A 64 8.26 -14.93 -8.75
CA GLY A 64 6.82 -14.96 -9.00
C GLY A 64 6.21 -13.59 -8.78
N VAL A 65 5.45 -13.13 -9.76
CA VAL A 65 4.81 -11.81 -9.83
C VAL A 65 3.35 -11.95 -9.40
N ARG A 66 2.95 -11.27 -8.33
CA ARG A 66 1.59 -11.30 -7.78
C ARG A 66 1.03 -9.89 -7.73
N GLU A 67 0.02 -9.62 -8.54
CA GLU A 67 -0.75 -8.38 -8.48
C GLU A 67 -1.73 -8.46 -7.30
N GLN A 68 -1.76 -7.40 -6.49
CA GLN A 68 -2.71 -7.28 -5.39
C GLN A 68 -3.48 -5.97 -5.52
N PRO A 69 -4.81 -5.99 -5.33
CA PRO A 69 -5.56 -4.76 -5.18
C PRO A 69 -5.13 -4.07 -3.89
N VAL A 70 -4.98 -2.74 -3.94
CA VAL A 70 -4.48 -1.91 -2.83
C VAL A 70 -5.35 -2.06 -1.56
N GLY A 71 -6.65 -2.32 -1.73
CA GLY A 71 -7.56 -2.60 -0.61
C GLY A 71 -7.31 -3.91 0.16
N ALA A 72 -6.49 -4.84 -0.35
CA ALA A 72 -6.18 -6.11 0.32
C ALA A 72 -4.97 -6.04 1.28
N TRP A 73 -4.32 -4.88 1.37
CA TRP A 73 -3.11 -4.65 2.17
C TRP A 73 -3.39 -4.49 3.67
N PHE A 74 -4.65 -4.27 4.04
CA PHE A 74 -5.07 -3.91 5.40
C PHE A 74 -6.10 -4.87 6.00
N SER A 75 -6.21 -6.10 5.49
CA SER A 75 -6.65 -7.16 6.39
C SER A 75 -5.55 -7.32 7.42
N GLU A 76 -5.72 -6.65 8.57
CA GLU A 76 -5.06 -7.01 9.82
C GLU A 76 -4.93 -8.54 9.84
N PRO A 77 -3.76 -9.12 10.18
CA PRO A 77 -3.73 -10.54 10.47
C PRO A 77 -4.86 -10.76 11.47
N ASP A 78 -5.86 -11.59 11.10
CA ASP A 78 -6.95 -12.00 11.97
C ASP A 78 -6.40 -12.05 13.40
N ASP A 79 -6.98 -11.26 14.28
CA ASP A 79 -6.75 -11.26 15.72
C ASP A 79 -6.89 -12.71 16.20
N ALA A 80 -5.78 -13.44 16.09
CA ALA A 80 -5.66 -14.83 16.42
C ALA A 80 -5.44 -14.90 17.93
N GLY A 81 -6.52 -14.61 18.65
CA GLY A 81 -6.75 -14.99 20.04
C GLY A 81 -6.19 -14.05 21.10
N ASP A 82 -7.09 -13.54 21.95
CA ASP A 82 -7.22 -14.04 23.33
C ASP A 82 -8.57 -13.61 23.98
N GLN A 83 -9.21 -14.57 24.66
CA GLN A 83 -10.37 -14.53 25.58
C GLN A 83 -11.81 -14.69 25.02
#